data_AF-A0A6N8SI60-F1
#
_entry.id   AF-A0A6N8SI60-F1
#
_cell.length_a   1.000
_cell.length_b   1.000
_cell.length_c   1.000
_cell.angle_alpha   90.00
_cell.angle_beta   90.00
_cell.angle_gamma   90.00
#
_symmetry.space_group_name_H-M   'P 1'
#
loop_
_entity.id
_entity.type
_entity.pdbx_description
1 polymer ?
#
loop_
_entity_poly.entity_id
_entity_poly.type
_entity_poly.pdbx_seq_one_letter_code
_entity_poly.pdbx_strand_id
1 'polypeptide(L)'
;MDVILLERIAKLGQMGETVKVRDGFARNYLLPLGKALRANESNKKRFESERATLEARNLERKSEAQTVAEKLDGKAFVIVRSAGETGQLYGSVAARDIVETLSSEGFNVGRNQVELNTPIKAIGLHNVVLHLHAEVEITIVVNVARSADEAERQTKGESLTSADAIYGVDEDALKPEDFFDPEADGQDEDDA
;
A
#
# COMPACT_ATOMS: atom_id res chain seq x y z
N MET A 1 24.17 19.65 -17.10
CA MET A 1 23.88 19.12 -18.45
C MET A 1 22.43 19.39 -18.80
N ASP A 2 22.16 19.82 -20.04
CA ASP A 2 20.81 20.11 -20.51
C ASP A 2 20.23 18.91 -21.27
N VAL A 3 18.98 18.57 -20.95
CA VAL A 3 18.28 17.40 -21.50
C VAL A 3 16.86 17.75 -21.89
N ILE A 4 16.35 17.13 -22.95
CA ILE A 4 14.96 17.23 -23.42
C ILE A 4 14.20 16.02 -22.87
N LEU A 5 13.14 16.24 -22.11
CA LEU A 5 12.36 15.15 -21.51
C LEU A 5 11.48 14.45 -22.56
N LEU A 6 11.50 13.12 -22.60
CA LEU A 6 10.62 12.31 -23.46
C LEU A 6 9.35 11.87 -22.75
N GLU A 7 9.35 11.87 -21.43
CA GLU A 7 8.20 11.57 -20.58
C GLU A 7 8.10 12.62 -19.46
N ARG A 8 6.91 12.78 -18.89
CA ARG A 8 6.72 13.62 -17.71
C ARG A 8 7.43 13.00 -16.51
N ILE A 9 8.15 13.82 -15.75
CA ILE A 9 8.77 13.40 -14.49
C ILE A 9 8.39 14.41 -13.41
N ALA A 10 7.74 13.92 -12.34
CA ALA A 10 7.11 14.74 -11.30
C ALA A 10 7.99 15.87 -10.71
N LYS A 11 9.31 15.64 -10.59
CA LYS A 11 10.26 16.61 -10.00
C LYS A 11 11.10 17.39 -11.02
N LEU A 12 10.89 17.19 -12.32
CA LEU A 12 11.70 17.83 -13.37
C LEU A 12 10.89 18.74 -14.29
N GLY A 13 9.76 18.26 -14.83
CA GLY A 13 9.03 19.00 -15.84
C GLY A 13 8.15 18.11 -16.73
N GLN A 14 7.58 18.75 -17.74
CA GLN A 14 6.70 18.08 -18.71
C GLN A 14 7.48 17.49 -19.89
N MET A 15 6.83 16.62 -20.64
CA MET A 15 7.38 16.06 -21.88
C MET A 15 7.69 17.19 -22.88
N GLY A 16 8.86 17.14 -23.51
CA GLY A 16 9.36 18.14 -24.46
C GLY A 16 10.07 19.34 -23.83
N GLU A 17 10.03 19.47 -22.51
CA GLU A 17 10.72 20.54 -21.82
C GLU A 17 12.23 20.31 -21.81
N THR A 18 13.00 21.39 -22.02
CA THR A 18 14.47 21.35 -21.87
C THR A 18 14.82 21.77 -20.45
N VAL A 19 15.33 20.83 -19.67
CA VAL A 19 15.65 21.03 -18.25
C VAL A 19 17.15 20.85 -17.99
N LYS A 20 17.68 21.66 -17.08
CA LYS A 20 19.07 21.58 -16.64
C LYS A 20 19.18 20.65 -15.44
N VAL A 21 19.93 19.55 -15.60
CA VAL A 21 20.13 18.54 -14.55
C VAL A 21 21.61 18.33 -14.24
N ARG A 22 21.88 17.67 -13.10
CA ARG A 22 23.24 17.22 -12.76
C ARG A 22 23.69 16.15 -13.76
N ASP A 23 24.93 16.23 -14.20
CA ASP A 23 25.48 15.36 -15.24
C ASP A 23 25.40 13.87 -14.88
N GLY A 24 25.66 13.52 -13.61
CA GLY A 24 25.52 12.15 -13.13
C GLY A 24 24.08 11.62 -13.23
N PHE A 25 23.08 12.46 -12.97
CA PHE A 25 21.68 12.07 -13.06
C PHE A 25 21.25 11.85 -14.52
N ALA A 26 21.68 12.72 -15.44
CA ALA A 26 21.46 12.51 -16.87
C ALA A 26 22.10 11.21 -17.36
N ARG A 27 23.39 10.99 -17.07
CA ARG A 27 24.16 9.85 -17.60
C ARG A 27 23.75 8.51 -17.01
N ASN A 28 23.40 8.45 -15.72
CA ASN A 28 23.17 7.17 -15.04
C ASN A 28 21.70 6.77 -14.99
N TYR A 29 20.76 7.73 -15.10
CA TYR A 29 19.33 7.48 -14.93
C TYR A 29 18.53 7.87 -16.18
N LEU A 30 18.58 9.13 -16.61
CA LEU A 30 17.65 9.62 -17.65
C LEU A 30 17.97 9.08 -19.05
N LEU A 31 19.24 9.12 -19.46
CA LEU A 31 19.65 8.68 -20.80
C LEU A 31 19.58 7.16 -20.99
N PRO A 32 20.06 6.32 -20.04
CA PRO A 32 20.01 4.87 -20.21
C PRO A 32 18.59 4.31 -20.21
N LEU A 33 17.69 4.91 -19.43
CA LEU A 33 16.28 4.52 -19.37
C LEU A 33 15.43 5.12 -20.51
N GLY A 34 16.03 5.91 -21.41
CA GLY A 34 15.31 6.53 -22.52
C GLY A 34 14.25 7.55 -22.08
N LYS A 35 14.41 8.17 -20.91
CA LYS A 35 13.48 9.15 -20.35
C LYS A 35 13.74 10.57 -20.84
N ALA A 36 14.94 10.81 -21.35
CA ALA A 36 15.35 12.10 -21.89
C ALA A 36 16.39 11.92 -23.01
N LEU A 37 16.55 12.95 -23.83
CA LEU A 37 17.61 13.08 -24.83
C LEU A 37 18.56 14.22 -24.45
N ARG A 38 19.80 14.18 -24.92
CA ARG A 38 20.69 15.35 -24.83
C ARG A 38 20.08 16.52 -25.62
N ALA A 39 20.12 17.72 -25.05
CA ALA A 39 19.70 18.93 -25.74
C ALA A 39 20.71 19.31 -26.84
N ASN A 40 20.54 18.75 -28.04
CA ASN A 40 21.22 19.14 -29.26
C ASN A 40 20.20 19.31 -30.39
N GLU A 41 20.56 20.01 -31.46
CA GLU A 41 19.63 20.32 -32.55
C GLU A 41 19.10 19.07 -33.26
N SER A 42 19.93 18.03 -33.40
CA SER A 42 19.54 16.76 -34.02
C SER A 42 18.45 16.04 -33.20
N ASN A 43 18.63 15.94 -31.88
CA ASN A 43 17.65 15.31 -31.00
C ASN A 43 16.38 16.15 -30.87
N LYS A 44 16.47 17.49 -30.96
CA LYS A 44 15.28 18.35 -30.97
C LYS A 44 14.40 18.06 -32.19
N LYS A 45 14.99 17.97 -33.39
CA LYS A 45 14.27 17.59 -34.61
C LYS A 45 13.69 16.17 -34.53
N ARG A 46 14.45 15.23 -33.95
CA ARG A 46 13.94 13.87 -33.68
C ARG A 46 12.73 13.89 -32.76
N PHE A 47 12.81 14.62 -31.64
CA PHE A 47 11.70 14.75 -30.71
C PHE A 47 10.47 15.32 -31.40
N GLU A 48 10.61 16.39 -32.19
CA GLU A 48 9.50 16.98 -32.95
C GLU A 48 8.84 15.97 -33.91
N SER A 49 9.62 15.12 -34.57
CA SER A 49 9.08 14.07 -35.45
C SER A 49 8.39 12.93 -34.70
N GLU A 50 8.85 12.60 -33.49
CA GLU A 50 8.32 11.50 -32.68
C GLU A 50 7.26 11.96 -31.67
N ARG A 51 7.07 13.27 -31.53
CA ARG A 51 6.23 13.90 -30.51
C ARG A 51 4.82 13.34 -30.51
N ALA A 52 4.17 13.27 -31.68
CA ALA A 52 2.81 12.77 -31.80
C ALA A 52 2.68 11.30 -31.34
N THR A 53 3.66 10.47 -31.69
CA THR A 53 3.71 9.05 -31.29
C THR A 53 3.93 8.90 -29.79
N LEU A 54 4.81 9.72 -29.22
CA LEU A 54 5.10 9.71 -27.78
C LEU A 54 3.92 10.23 -26.96
N GLU A 55 3.24 11.28 -27.41
CA GLU A 55 2.02 11.80 -26.78
C GLU A 55 0.89 10.76 -26.83
N ALA A 56 0.66 10.11 -27.98
CA ALA A 56 -0.35 9.07 -28.11
C ALA A 56 -0.08 7.89 -27.15
N ARG A 57 1.18 7.41 -27.08
CA ARG A 57 1.57 6.34 -26.16
C ARG A 57 1.45 6.75 -24.70
N ASN A 58 1.74 8.01 -24.37
CA ASN A 58 1.58 8.52 -23.01
C ASN A 58 0.10 8.54 -22.62
N LEU A 59 -0.77 8.99 -23.52
CA LEU A 59 -2.20 9.05 -23.29
C LEU A 59 -2.81 7.66 -23.09
N GLU A 60 -2.40 6.68 -23.90
CA GLU A 60 -2.82 5.28 -23.77
C GLU A 60 -2.44 4.72 -22.39
N ARG A 61 -1.16 4.85 -22.01
CA ARG A 61 -0.68 4.40 -20.68
C ARG A 61 -1.37 5.12 -19.52
N LYS A 62 -1.64 6.41 -19.67
CA LYS A 62 -2.39 7.18 -18.68
C LYS A 62 -3.80 6.64 -18.54
N SER A 63 -4.49 6.35 -19.65
CA SER A 63 -5.85 5.80 -19.63
C SER A 63 -5.90 4.41 -19.01
N GLU A 64 -4.94 3.54 -19.32
CA GLU A 64 -4.79 2.22 -18.68
C GLU A 64 -4.57 2.37 -17.17
N ALA A 65 -3.63 3.23 -16.77
CA ALA A 65 -3.33 3.49 -15.36
C ALA A 65 -4.55 4.07 -14.62
N GLN A 66 -5.34 4.91 -15.27
CA GLN A 66 -6.54 5.50 -14.69
C GLN A 66 -7.66 4.46 -14.51
N THR A 67 -7.80 3.53 -15.46
CA THR A 67 -8.73 2.41 -15.32
C THR A 67 -8.36 1.49 -14.15
N VAL A 68 -7.05 1.27 -13.93
CA VAL A 68 -6.55 0.52 -12.77
C VAL A 68 -6.72 1.33 -11.48
N ALA A 69 -6.48 2.64 -11.54
CA ALA A 69 -6.67 3.56 -10.41
C ALA A 69 -8.10 3.52 -9.88
N GLU A 70 -9.10 3.66 -10.75
CA GLU A 70 -10.52 3.61 -10.39
C GLU A 70 -10.91 2.29 -9.70
N LYS A 71 -10.25 1.18 -10.03
CA LYS A 71 -10.50 -0.12 -9.40
C LYS A 71 -9.82 -0.30 -8.06
N LEU A 72 -8.75 0.44 -7.80
CA LEU A 72 -7.92 0.33 -6.59
C LEU A 72 -8.23 1.44 -5.59
N ASP A 73 -8.73 2.58 -6.04
CA ASP A 73 -9.00 3.74 -5.22
C ASP A 73 -10.05 3.39 -4.14
N GLY A 74 -9.69 3.66 -2.88
CA GLY A 74 -10.54 3.35 -1.73
C GLY A 74 -10.65 1.86 -1.35
N LYS A 75 -9.94 0.94 -2.02
CA LYS A 75 -9.90 -0.45 -1.57
C LYS A 75 -9.05 -0.62 -0.33
N ALA A 76 -9.53 -1.48 0.56
CA ALA A 76 -8.82 -1.93 1.75
C ALA A 76 -8.25 -3.34 1.50
N PHE A 77 -6.95 -3.50 1.71
CA PHE A 77 -6.24 -4.76 1.58
C PHE A 77 -5.84 -5.26 2.96
N VAL A 78 -6.11 -6.53 3.26
CA VAL A 78 -5.76 -7.12 4.55
C VAL A 78 -4.44 -7.87 4.43
N ILE A 79 -3.48 -7.54 5.29
CA ILE A 79 -2.19 -8.22 5.40
C ILE A 79 -2.07 -8.84 6.79
N VAL A 80 -2.04 -10.17 6.82
CA VAL A 80 -1.93 -10.93 8.07
C VAL A 80 -0.46 -11.16 8.44
N ARG A 81 -0.05 -10.65 9.61
CA ARG A 81 1.31 -10.83 10.15
C ARG A 81 1.30 -11.00 11.66
N SER A 82 2.25 -11.78 12.17
CA SER A 82 2.41 -12.00 13.61
C SER A 82 2.84 -10.71 14.32
N ALA A 83 2.10 -10.34 15.37
CA ALA A 83 2.34 -9.17 16.19
C ALA A 83 2.26 -9.54 17.68
N GLY A 84 2.97 -8.77 18.51
CA GLY A 84 2.83 -8.83 19.97
C GLY A 84 1.54 -8.16 20.43
N GLU A 85 1.18 -8.38 21.70
CA GLU A 85 -0.04 -7.86 22.33
C GLU A 85 -0.10 -6.33 22.39
N THR A 86 1.05 -5.66 22.32
CA THR A 86 1.17 -4.19 22.27
C THR A 86 0.92 -3.61 20.88
N GLY A 87 0.56 -4.45 19.89
CA GLY A 87 0.31 -4.04 18.51
C GLY A 87 1.57 -3.82 17.67
N GLN A 88 2.76 -4.13 18.20
CA GLN A 88 4.00 -4.11 17.42
C GLN A 88 4.19 -5.44 16.67
N LEU A 89 4.50 -5.36 15.38
CA LEU A 89 4.82 -6.51 14.54
C LEU A 89 6.18 -7.10 14.93
N TYR A 90 6.27 -8.44 14.95
CA TYR A 90 7.58 -9.11 15.12
C TYR A 90 8.47 -8.94 13.88
N GLY A 91 7.87 -8.65 12.72
CA GLY A 91 8.54 -8.31 11.48
C GLY A 91 8.17 -6.90 10.99
N SER A 92 8.29 -6.69 9.69
CA SER A 92 7.84 -5.47 9.03
C SER A 92 7.11 -5.78 7.74
N VAL A 93 6.05 -5.05 7.45
CA VAL A 93 5.42 -5.07 6.13
C VAL A 93 6.13 -4.04 5.26
N ALA A 94 6.76 -4.54 4.19
CA ALA A 94 7.47 -3.72 3.22
C ALA A 94 6.67 -3.61 1.91
N ALA A 95 7.13 -2.76 0.99
CA ALA A 95 6.52 -2.63 -0.34
C ALA A 95 6.40 -3.97 -1.10
N ARG A 96 7.27 -4.95 -0.81
CA ARG A 96 7.19 -6.29 -1.40
C ARG A 96 5.90 -7.02 -1.00
N ASP A 97 5.57 -7.01 0.28
CA ASP A 97 4.37 -7.70 0.80
C ASP A 97 3.09 -7.07 0.23
N ILE A 98 3.09 -5.74 0.07
CA ILE A 98 1.97 -5.00 -0.52
C ILE A 98 1.78 -5.40 -1.99
N VAL A 99 2.87 -5.47 -2.77
CA VAL A 99 2.83 -5.91 -4.17
C VAL A 99 2.33 -7.34 -4.31
N GLU A 100 2.76 -8.24 -3.43
CA GLU A 100 2.33 -9.65 -3.45
C GLU A 100 0.84 -9.79 -3.13
N THR A 101 0.34 -8.99 -2.18
CA THR A 101 -1.09 -8.93 -1.85
C THR A 101 -1.90 -8.40 -3.04
N LEU A 102 -1.47 -7.29 -3.64
CA LEU A 102 -2.09 -6.72 -4.85
C LEU A 102 -2.08 -7.70 -6.03
N SER A 103 -0.98 -8.42 -6.22
CA SER A 103 -0.84 -9.43 -7.29
C SER A 103 -1.80 -10.60 -7.10
N SER A 104 -2.03 -11.01 -5.84
CA SER A 104 -2.97 -12.08 -5.50
C SER A 104 -4.41 -11.69 -5.82
N GLU A 105 -4.74 -10.39 -5.76
CA GLU A 105 -6.04 -9.85 -6.18
C GLU A 105 -6.11 -9.54 -7.69
N GLY A 106 -5.06 -9.85 -8.46
CA GLY A 106 -5.01 -9.68 -9.90
C GLY A 106 -4.52 -8.31 -10.37
N PHE A 107 -3.98 -7.48 -9.48
CA PHE A 107 -3.39 -6.19 -9.83
C PHE A 107 -1.87 -6.30 -9.95
N ASN A 108 -1.35 -6.11 -11.17
CA ASN A 108 0.09 -6.12 -11.41
C ASN A 108 0.70 -4.73 -11.15
N VAL A 109 1.15 -4.51 -9.92
CA VAL A 109 1.81 -3.27 -9.49
C VAL A 109 3.28 -3.57 -9.17
N GLY A 110 4.20 -2.77 -9.71
CA GLY A 110 5.62 -2.92 -9.43
C GLY A 110 6.02 -2.33 -8.07
N ARG A 111 7.06 -2.88 -7.44
CA ARG A 111 7.61 -2.36 -6.17
C ARG A 111 7.96 -0.87 -6.22
N ASN A 112 8.44 -0.39 -7.37
CA ASN A 112 8.85 1.00 -7.55
C ASN A 112 7.66 1.97 -7.63
N GLN A 113 6.44 1.45 -7.78
CA GLN A 113 5.21 2.23 -7.82
C GLN A 113 4.60 2.39 -6.42
N VAL A 114 5.05 1.63 -5.41
CA VAL A 114 4.58 1.77 -4.03
C VAL A 114 5.42 2.82 -3.31
N GLU A 115 4.80 3.92 -2.89
CA GLU A 115 5.45 4.91 -2.05
C GLU A 115 5.40 4.48 -0.59
N LEU A 116 6.50 3.90 -0.12
CA LEU A 116 6.67 3.52 1.28
C LEU A 116 8.07 3.92 1.75
N ASN A 117 8.16 5.05 2.46
CA ASN A 117 9.43 5.57 2.98
C ASN A 117 9.96 4.73 4.13
N THR A 118 9.07 4.28 5.02
CA THR A 118 9.37 3.43 6.18
C THR A 118 8.50 2.19 6.16
N PRO A 119 9.06 0.99 6.39
CA PRO A 119 8.28 -0.22 6.56
C PRO A 119 7.28 -0.10 7.71
N ILE A 120 6.11 -0.72 7.56
CA ILE A 120 5.06 -0.72 8.59
C ILE A 120 5.44 -1.74 9.66
N LYS A 121 5.42 -1.30 10.93
CA LYS A 121 5.80 -2.11 12.10
C LYS A 121 4.70 -2.22 13.16
N ALA A 122 3.54 -1.61 12.93
CA ALA A 122 2.41 -1.65 13.85
C ALA A 122 1.17 -2.18 13.14
N ILE A 123 0.33 -2.90 13.89
CA ILE A 123 -1.00 -3.30 13.42
C ILE A 123 -1.90 -2.08 13.25
N GLY A 124 -2.94 -2.22 12.43
CA GLY A 124 -3.93 -1.18 12.15
C GLY A 124 -3.99 -0.77 10.69
N LEU A 125 -4.73 0.32 10.45
CA LEU A 125 -5.00 0.86 9.12
C LEU A 125 -3.92 1.85 8.70
N HIS A 126 -3.25 1.57 7.59
CA HIS A 126 -2.19 2.40 7.04
C HIS A 126 -2.54 2.85 5.63
N ASN A 127 -2.50 4.15 5.38
CA ASN A 127 -2.71 4.71 4.05
C ASN A 127 -1.39 4.66 3.27
N VAL A 128 -1.39 3.98 2.12
CA VAL A 128 -0.22 3.84 1.25
C VAL A 128 -0.53 4.44 -0.12
N VAL A 129 0.36 5.31 -0.59
CA VAL A 129 0.23 5.96 -1.90
C VAL A 129 0.88 5.08 -2.97
N LEU A 130 0.16 4.89 -4.08
CA LEU A 130 0.65 4.19 -5.27
C LEU A 130 0.78 5.16 -6.45
N HIS A 131 1.96 5.18 -7.06
CA HIS A 131 2.29 5.91 -8.28
C HIS A 131 2.14 4.99 -9.49
N LEU A 132 0.93 4.88 -10.03
CA LEU A 132 0.66 4.02 -11.19
C LEU A 132 1.25 4.62 -12.47
N HIS A 133 1.12 5.93 -12.63
CA HIS A 133 1.68 6.69 -13.74
C HIS A 133 2.17 8.06 -13.25
N ALA A 134 2.96 8.76 -14.06
CA ALA A 134 3.50 10.07 -13.70
C ALA A 134 2.44 11.13 -13.36
N GLU A 135 1.17 10.91 -13.70
CA GLU A 135 0.04 11.81 -13.42
C GLU A 135 -1.09 11.14 -12.64
N VAL A 136 -0.94 9.86 -12.29
CA VAL A 136 -1.99 9.07 -11.66
C VAL A 136 -1.43 8.48 -10.37
N GLU A 137 -1.84 9.10 -9.27
CA GLU A 137 -1.52 8.71 -7.90
C GLU A 137 -2.82 8.32 -7.20
N ILE A 138 -2.80 7.22 -6.48
CA ILE A 138 -3.95 6.74 -5.70
C ILE A 138 -3.51 6.41 -4.28
N THR A 139 -4.46 6.44 -3.35
CA THR A 139 -4.21 6.00 -1.98
C THR A 139 -5.02 4.74 -1.70
N ILE A 140 -4.34 3.68 -1.27
CA ILE A 140 -4.96 2.45 -0.81
C ILE A 140 -4.88 2.35 0.71
N VAL A 141 -5.85 1.68 1.31
CA VAL A 141 -5.82 1.39 2.75
C VAL A 141 -5.26 -0.01 2.93
N VAL A 142 -4.18 -0.14 3.70
CA VAL A 142 -3.58 -1.42 4.05
C VAL A 142 -3.88 -1.70 5.52
N ASN A 143 -4.74 -2.68 5.76
CA ASN A 143 -5.11 -3.13 7.09
C ASN A 143 -4.17 -4.25 7.53
N VAL A 144 -3.35 -4.00 8.55
CA VAL A 144 -2.40 -4.99 9.08
C VAL A 144 -2.93 -5.58 10.39
N ALA A 145 -3.18 -6.90 10.40
CA ALA A 145 -3.79 -7.60 11.54
C ALA A 145 -3.11 -8.94 11.84
N ARG A 146 -3.37 -9.55 13.01
CA ARG A 146 -2.84 -10.87 13.37
C ARG A 146 -3.70 -12.01 12.82
N SER A 147 -4.99 -11.76 12.59
CA SER A 147 -5.94 -12.70 11.97
C SER A 147 -6.94 -11.97 11.06
N ALA A 148 -7.68 -12.72 10.24
CA ALA A 148 -8.73 -12.18 9.38
C ALA A 148 -9.89 -11.58 10.20
N ASP A 149 -10.30 -12.23 11.29
CA ASP A 149 -11.35 -11.73 12.19
C ASP A 149 -10.95 -10.41 12.86
N GLU A 150 -9.68 -10.26 13.22
CA GLU A 150 -9.14 -9.03 13.79
C GLU A 150 -9.16 -7.88 12.76
N ALA A 151 -8.89 -8.18 11.50
CA ALA A 151 -8.95 -7.19 10.43
C ALA A 151 -10.39 -6.64 10.25
N GLU A 152 -11.41 -7.50 10.32
CA GLU A 152 -12.81 -7.07 10.25
C GLU A 152 -13.20 -6.15 11.42
N ARG A 153 -12.76 -6.48 12.64
CA ARG A 153 -12.95 -5.64 13.83
C ARG A 153 -12.28 -4.27 13.71
N GLN A 154 -11.06 -4.24 13.19
CA GLN A 154 -10.34 -2.98 12.94
C GLN A 154 -11.04 -2.11 11.89
N THR A 155 -11.63 -2.73 10.86
CA THR A 155 -12.40 -2.00 9.83
C THR A 155 -13.69 -1.40 10.40
N LYS A 156 -14.26 -2.01 11.46
CA LYS A 156 -15.42 -1.51 12.22
C LYS A 156 -15.06 -0.42 13.24
N GLY A 157 -13.77 -0.10 13.41
CA GLY A 157 -13.30 1.00 14.26
C GLY A 157 -12.88 0.58 15.68
N GLU A 158 -12.75 -0.72 15.96
CA GLU A 158 -12.28 -1.20 17.26
C GLU A 158 -10.74 -1.17 17.34
N SER A 159 -10.20 -0.50 18.36
CA SER A 159 -8.76 -0.44 18.62
C SER A 159 -8.33 -1.57 19.56
N LEU A 160 -7.69 -2.60 19.01
CA LEU A 160 -7.28 -3.81 19.75
C LEU A 160 -5.87 -3.71 20.33
N THR A 161 -5.43 -2.50 20.67
CA THR A 161 -4.07 -2.19 21.14
C THR A 161 -3.91 -2.27 22.66
N SER A 162 -4.98 -2.55 23.41
CA SER A 162 -4.98 -2.67 24.87
C SER A 162 -5.33 -4.09 25.31
N ALA A 163 -4.74 -4.53 26.43
CA ALA A 163 -5.01 -5.84 27.02
C ALA A 163 -6.50 -6.05 27.32
N ASP A 164 -7.23 -5.01 27.73
CA ASP A 164 -8.70 -5.04 27.91
C ASP A 164 -9.48 -5.30 26.62
N ALA A 165 -8.96 -4.93 25.45
CA ALA A 165 -9.62 -5.19 24.17
C ALA A 165 -9.33 -6.61 23.64
N ILE A 166 -8.28 -7.26 24.15
CA ILE A 166 -7.84 -8.61 23.78
C ILE A 166 -8.41 -9.66 24.74
N TYR A 167 -8.46 -9.34 26.04
CA TYR A 167 -8.90 -10.20 27.12
C TYR A 167 -10.19 -9.73 27.79
N GLY A 168 -10.83 -8.69 27.24
CA GLY A 168 -12.14 -8.22 27.66
C GLY A 168 -13.11 -9.39 27.63
N VAL A 169 -13.36 -9.89 28.83
CA VAL A 169 -14.35 -10.90 29.10
C VAL A 169 -15.67 -10.36 28.56
N ASP A 170 -16.27 -11.07 27.62
CA ASP A 170 -17.60 -10.76 27.11
C ASP A 170 -18.55 -10.88 28.32
N GLU A 171 -18.83 -9.76 29.01
CA GLU A 171 -19.63 -9.76 30.25
C GLU A 171 -21.02 -10.37 30.00
N ASP A 172 -21.51 -10.32 28.75
CA ASP A 172 -22.76 -10.96 28.32
C ASP A 172 -22.65 -12.49 28.18
N ALA A 173 -21.44 -13.04 28.03
CA ALA A 173 -21.20 -14.49 27.93
C ALA A 173 -21.02 -15.18 29.30
N LEU A 174 -20.77 -14.42 30.38
CA LEU A 174 -20.86 -14.96 31.73
C LEU A 174 -22.17 -14.51 32.37
N LYS A 175 -23.25 -15.21 32.02
CA LYS A 175 -24.44 -15.12 32.84
C LYS A 175 -24.10 -15.69 34.22
N PRO A 176 -24.42 -14.97 35.31
CA PRO A 176 -24.29 -15.50 36.67
C PRO A 176 -25.03 -16.83 36.86
N GLU A 177 -26.03 -17.09 36.00
CA GLU A 177 -26.85 -18.30 35.96
C GLU A 177 -26.04 -19.57 35.63
N ASP A 178 -24.91 -19.48 34.91
CA ASP A 178 -24.09 -20.64 34.56
C ASP A 178 -23.06 -21.02 35.65
N PHE A 179 -22.88 -20.16 36.67
CA PHE A 179 -21.90 -20.35 37.76
C PHE A 179 -22.52 -20.81 39.07
N PHE A 180 -23.83 -20.64 39.23
CA PHE A 180 -24.53 -20.98 40.45
C PHE A 180 -25.45 -22.16 40.17
N ASP A 181 -24.92 -23.38 40.30
CA ASP A 181 -25.74 -24.59 40.41
C ASP A 181 -26.00 -24.87 41.90
N PRO A 182 -27.13 -24.41 42.47
CA PRO A 182 -27.43 -24.57 43.88
C PRO A 182 -27.69 -26.04 44.29
N GLU A 183 -27.76 -26.98 43.34
CA GLU A 183 -27.93 -28.40 43.64
C GLU A 183 -26.61 -29.19 43.75
N ALA A 184 -25.44 -28.56 43.51
CA ALA A 184 -24.15 -29.27 43.51
C ALA A 184 -23.55 -29.56 44.90
N ASP A 185 -23.90 -28.79 45.94
CA ASP A 185 -23.32 -28.88 47.30
C ASP A 185 -24.35 -29.39 48.34
N GLY A 186 -25.07 -30.48 48.02
CA GLY A 186 -26.19 -30.97 48.84
C GLY A 186 -26.26 -32.47 49.09
N GLN A 187 -25.15 -33.22 49.01
CA GLN A 187 -25.10 -34.61 49.46
C GLN A 187 -23.86 -34.84 50.35
N ASP A 188 -23.85 -34.21 51.51
CA ASP A 188 -23.07 -34.67 52.65
C ASP A 188 -23.80 -35.86 53.32
N GLU A 189 -23.08 -36.98 53.33
CA GLU A 189 -22.85 -37.94 54.42
C GLU A 189 -24.03 -38.56 55.23
N ASP A 190 -23.79 -39.85 55.52
CA ASP A 190 -24.34 -40.70 56.59
C ASP A 190 -25.69 -41.42 56.40
N ASP A 191 -25.62 -42.74 56.14
CA ASP A 191 -26.02 -43.74 57.16
C ASP A 191 -25.76 -45.21 56.74
N ALA A 192 -25.18 -45.96 57.69
CA ALA A 192 -25.13 -47.43 57.90
C ALA A 192 -24.09 -48.31 57.16
#